data_AF-A0A656QBX1-F1
#
_entry.id   AF-A0A656QBX1-F1
#
_cell.length_a   1.000
_cell.length_b   1.000
_cell.length_c   1.000
_cell.angle_alpha   90.00
_cell.angle_beta   90.00
_cell.angle_gamma   90.00
#
_symmetry.space_group_name_H-M   'P 1'
#
loop_
_entity.id
_entity.type
_entity.pdbx_description
1 polymer ?
#
loop_
_entity_poly.entity_id
_entity_poly.type
_entity_poly.pdbx_seq_one_letter_code
_entity_poly.pdbx_strand_id
1 'polypeptide(L)' 'MGEWTKESEYCLSHPSGWTIAKCYVQGVPRYVLWEGDTRKNQFNDVRDAMREHSRLTRVEQATERGGDAVAPPGPQE' A
#
# COMPACT_ATOMS: atom_id res chain seq x y z
N MET A 1 -12.02 4.83 -3.09
CA MET A 1 -10.68 5.22 -2.62
C MET A 1 -10.87 5.65 -1.18
N GLY A 2 -10.34 4.90 -0.23
CA GLY A 2 -10.42 5.29 1.17
C GLY A 2 -9.59 6.53 1.43
N GLU A 3 -9.96 7.30 2.45
CA GLU A 3 -9.09 8.33 3.00
C GLU A 3 -8.30 7.73 4.16
N TRP A 4 -7.07 8.23 4.37
CA TRP A 4 -6.29 7.87 5.55
C TRP A 4 -7.00 8.36 6.80
N THR A 5 -7.35 7.44 7.69
CA THR A 5 -7.97 7.74 8.98
C THR A 5 -6.88 7.84 10.03
N LYS A 6 -6.90 8.93 10.78
CA LYS A 6 -5.97 9.13 11.90
C LYS A 6 -6.50 8.40 13.13
N GLU A 7 -6.02 7.18 13.36
CA GLU A 7 -6.35 6.39 14.56
C GLU A 7 -5.73 7.03 15.81
N SER A 8 -4.53 7.59 15.69
CA SER A 8 -3.83 8.27 16.78
C SER A 8 -2.85 9.32 16.26
N GLU A 9 -2.20 10.06 17.16
CA GLU A 9 -1.14 11.01 16.77
C GLU A 9 0.08 10.32 16.12
N TYR A 10 0.24 9.01 16.33
CA TYR A 10 1.34 8.20 15.80
C TYR A 10 0.89 7.18 14.75
N CYS A 11 -0.40 7.07 14.42
CA CYS A 11 -0.89 6.01 13.55
C CYS A 11 -1.97 6.52 12.59
N LEU A 12 -1.80 6.21 11.31
CA LEU A 12 -2.83 6.37 10.28
C LEU A 12 -3.20 4.99 9.72
N SER A 13 -4.48 4.69 9.63
CA SER A 13 -5.01 3.48 9.00
C SER A 13 -5.70 3.85 7.68
N HIS A 14 -5.78 2.90 6.76
CA HIS A 14 -6.51 3.02 5.51
C HIS A 14 -7.42 1.80 5.35
N PRO A 15 -8.67 1.95 4.88
CA PRO A 15 -9.64 0.85 4.82
C PRO A 15 -9.22 -0.31 3.90
N SER A 16 -8.23 -0.12 3.03
CA SER A 16 -7.63 -1.21 2.25
C SER A 16 -6.65 -2.09 3.05
N GLY A 17 -6.57 -1.93 4.38
CA GLY A 17 -5.68 -2.72 5.24
C GLY A 17 -4.25 -2.16 5.38
N TRP A 18 -4.03 -0.91 4.96
CA TRP A 18 -2.71 -0.26 5.06
C TRP A 18 -2.62 0.60 6.31
N THR A 19 -1.43 0.66 6.90
CA THR A 19 -1.18 1.43 8.11
C THR A 19 0.15 2.17 8.02
N ILE A 20 0.19 3.42 8.49
CA ILE A 20 1.40 4.22 8.65
C ILE A 20 1.62 4.48 10.13
N ALA A 21 2.70 3.96 10.68
CA ALA A 21 3.09 4.16 12.07
C ALA A 21 4.27 5.13 12.17
N LYS A 22 4.17 6.13 13.05
CA LYS A 22 5.24 7.07 13.38
C LYS A 22 6.05 6.54 14.56
N CYS A 23 7.29 6.15 14.29
CA CYS A 23 8.25 5.64 15.27
C CYS A 23 9.39 6.65 15.47
N TYR A 24 9.99 6.69 16.67
CA TYR A 24 11.19 7.49 16.91
C TYR A 24 12.40 6.57 16.96
N VAL A 25 13.32 6.73 15.99
CA VAL A 25 14.56 5.97 15.93
C VAL A 25 15.69 6.92 16.29
N GLN A 26 16.34 6.71 17.43
CA GLN A 26 17.38 7.60 17.96
C GLN A 26 16.91 9.07 18.08
N GLY A 27 15.65 9.28 18.49
CA GLY A 27 15.03 10.61 18.61
C GLY A 27 14.56 11.23 17.29
N VAL A 28 14.80 10.58 16.15
CA VAL A 28 14.35 11.06 14.84
C VAL A 28 13.02 10.39 14.47
N PRO A 29 11.96 11.15 14.15
CA PRO A 29 10.70 10.58 13.70
C PRO A 29 10.86 9.89 12.34
N ARG A 30 10.32 8.68 12.22
CA ARG A 30 10.28 7.84 11.02
C ARG A 30 8.87 7.31 10.84
N TYR A 31 8.41 7.24 9.60
CA TYR A 31 7.08 6.77 9.23
C TYR A 31 7.21 5.42 8.54
N VAL A 32 6.72 4.37 9.19
CA VAL A 32 6.80 2.99 8.69
C VAL A 32 5.47 2.64 8.04
N LEU A 33 5.53 2.20 6.78
CA LEU A 33 4.39 1.74 6.00
C LEU A 33 4.20 0.22 6.16
N TRP A 34 2.99 -0.17 6.51
CA TRP A 34 2.54 -1.54 6.70
C TRP A 34 1.36 -1.84 5.80
N GLU A 35 1.28 -3.07 5.33
CA GLU A 35 0.14 -3.67 4.64
C GLU A 35 -0.24 -4.93 5.42
N GLY A 36 -1.35 -4.86 6.17
CA GLY A 36 -1.65 -5.85 7.21
C GLY A 36 -0.46 -5.99 8.18
N ASP A 37 0.02 -7.22 8.34
CA ASP A 37 1.16 -7.57 9.18
C ASP A 37 2.53 -7.42 8.48
N THR A 38 2.55 -7.06 7.19
CA THR A 38 3.80 -6.98 6.41
C THR A 38 4.35 -5.56 6.41
N ARG A 39 5.56 -5.39 6.96
CA ARG A 39 6.31 -4.13 6.84
C ARG A 39 6.81 -3.95 5.41
N LYS A 40 6.39 -2.87 4.74
CA LYS A 40 6.82 -2.56 3.37
C LYS A 40 8.10 -1.73 3.37
N ASN A 41 8.06 -0.55 3.99
CA ASN A 41 9.21 0.36 3.99
C ASN A 41 9.11 1.41 5.11
N GLN A 42 10.15 2.22 5.27
CA GLN A 42 10.22 3.32 6.23
C GLN A 42 10.67 4.62 5.57
N PHE A 43 10.10 5.73 6.02
CA PHE A 43 10.25 7.06 5.43
C PHE A 43 10.56 8.12 6.49
N ASN A 44 11.05 9.27 6.06
CA ASN A 44 11.26 10.44 6.93
C ASN A 44 10.02 11.32 7.03
N ASP A 45 9.15 11.25 6.02
CA ASP A 45 7.94 12.06 5.92
C ASP A 45 6.71 11.17 5.68
N VAL A 46 5.58 11.58 6.24
CA VAL A 46 4.30 10.88 6.08
C VAL A 46 3.82 10.94 4.62
N ARG A 47 4.12 12.02 3.89
CA ARG A 47 3.71 12.19 2.49
C ARG A 47 4.42 11.20 1.58
N ASP A 48 5.66 10.84 1.87
CA ASP A 48 6.39 9.82 1.12
C ASP A 48 5.78 8.43 1.33
N ALA A 49 5.40 8.10 2.57
CA ALA A 49 4.69 6.86 2.86
C ALA A 49 3.34 6.78 2.13
N MET A 50 2.57 7.88 2.12
CA MET A 50 1.31 7.96 1.38
C MET A 50 1.52 7.85 -0.14
N ARG A 51 2.58 8.46 -0.69
CA ARG A 51 2.94 8.35 -2.10
C ARG A 51 3.29 6.92 -2.49
N GLU A 52 4.05 6.23 -1.63
CA GLU A 52 4.41 4.83 -1.86
C GLU A 52 3.19 3.92 -1.82
N HIS A 53 2.28 4.11 -0.86
CA HIS A 53 0.98 3.41 -0.86
C HIS A 53 0.23 3.61 -2.20
N SER A 54 0.12 4.85 -2.69
CA SER A 54 -0.54 5.13 -3.97
C SER A 54 0.17 4.46 -5.15
N ARG A 55 1.50 4.28 -5.08
CA ARG A 55 2.28 3.57 -6.10
C ARG A 55 1.99 2.07 -6.06
N LEU A 56 2.03 1.46 -4.88
CA LEU A 56 1.84 0.01 -4.70
C LEU A 56 0.40 -0.41 -5.03
N THR A 57 -0.59 0.30 -4.50
CA THR A 57 -2.01 0.01 -4.78
C THR A 57 -2.39 0.24 -6.25
N ARG A 58 -1.74 1.16 -6.96
CA ARG A 58 -1.92 1.33 -8.41
C ARG A 58 -1.34 0.15 -9.20
N VAL A 59 -0.23 -0.43 -8.75
CA VAL A 59 0.38 -1.60 -9.38
C VAL A 59 -0.47 -2.85 -9.12
N GLU A 60 -1.02 -3.02 -7.91
CA GLU A 60 -1.93 -4.13 -7.59
C GLU A 60 -3.18 -4.13 -8.47
N GLN A 61 -3.82 -2.97 -8.65
CA GLN A 61 -4.99 -2.86 -9.54
C GLN A 61 -4.67 -3.19 -11.01
N ALA A 62 -3.42 -2.97 -11.45
CA ALA A 62 -2.97 -3.32 -12.79
C ALA A 62 -2.67 -4.82 -12.91
N THR A 63 -2.17 -5.47 -11.85
CA THR A 63 -1.87 -6.91 -11.87
C THR A 63 -3.13 -7.77 -11.76
N GLU A 64 -4.16 -7.33 -11.03
CA GLU A 64 -5.41 -8.08 -10.87
C GLU A 64 -6.32 -8.03 -12.11
N ARG A 65 -6.14 -7.04 -13.01
CA ARG A 65 -6.87 -6.97 -14.30
C ARG A 65 -6.16 -7.66 -15.47
N GLY A 66 -4.94 -8.17 -15.27
CA GLY A 66 -4.13 -8.83 -16.30
C GLY A 66 -4.30 -10.35 -16.39
N GLY A 67 -5.26 -10.93 -15.66
CA GLY A 67 -5.44 -12.37 -15.50
C GLY A 67 -6.68 -12.95 -16.19
N ASP A 68 -7.09 -12.43 -17.35
CA ASP A 68 -8.01 -13.13 -18.26
C ASP A 68 -7.35 -13.20 -19.64
N ALA A 69 -6.27 -13.98 -19.72
CA ALA A 69 -5.78 -14.44 -21.01
C ALA A 69 -6.73 -15.55 -21.48
N VAL A 70 -7.83 -15.13 -22.12
CA VAL A 70 -8.67 -15.99 -22.93
C VAL A 70 -7.78 -16.80 -23.87
N ALA A 71 -7.72 -18.11 -23.65
CA ALA A 71 -7.06 -19.04 -24.56
C ALA A 71 -7.73 -18.92 -25.94
N PRO A 72 -6.95 -18.89 -27.06
CA PRO A 72 -7.56 -18.86 -28.37
C PRO A 72 -8.36 -20.16 -28.59
N PRO A 73 -9.58 -20.10 -29.14
CA PRO A 73 -10.26 -21.32 -29.55
C PRO A 73 -9.43 -21.96 -30.67
N GLY A 74 -8.96 -23.18 -30.42
CA GLY A 74 -8.34 -24.01 -31.45
C GLY A 74 -9.31 -24.25 -32.62
N PRO A 75 -8.79 -24.52 -33.83
CA PRO A 75 -9.63 -24.75 -35.00
C PRO A 75 -10.46 -26.02 -34.78
N GLN A 76 -11.79 -25.92 -34.94
CA GLN A 76 -12.66 -27.09 -34.99
C GLN A 76 -12.62 -27.65 -36.42
N GLU A 77 -12.30 -28.93 -36.53
CA GLU A 77 -12.39 -29.75 -37.76
C GLU A 77 -13.83 -30.13 -38.10
#